data_AF-A0A3C1KLW1-F1
#
_entry.id   AF-A0A3C1KLW1-F1
#
_cell.length_a   1.000
_cell.length_b   1.000
_cell.length_c   1.000
_cell.angle_alpha   90.00
_cell.angle_beta   90.00
_cell.angle_gamma   90.00
#
_symmetry.space_group_name_H-M   'P 1'
#
loop_
_entity.id
_entity.type
_entity.pdbx_description
1 polymer ?
#
loop_
_entity_poly.entity_id
_entity_poly.type
_entity_poly.pdbx_seq_one_letter_code
_entity_poly.pdbx_strand_id
1 'polypeptide(L)' 'MSFTDRVFGVSGQAMALRSQRLELIAANLANQDTPGYKARDIDFAAAMQAATAGGLRRTHARHL' A
#
# COMPACT_ATOMS: atom_id res chain seq x y z
N MET A 1 15.67 2.72 -20.28
CA MET A 1 14.74 2.52 -19.14
C MET A 1 15.35 3.11 -17.89
N SER A 2 14.83 4.26 -17.47
CA SER A 2 15.39 5.11 -16.41
C SER A 2 15.27 4.46 -15.02
N PHE A 3 16.26 4.68 -14.15
CA PHE A 3 16.27 4.23 -12.75
C PHE A 3 15.07 4.76 -11.94
N THR A 4 14.62 5.97 -12.29
CA THR A 4 13.45 6.67 -11.77
C THR A 4 12.18 5.81 -11.89
N ASP A 5 11.89 5.22 -13.05
CA ASP A 5 10.70 4.36 -13.26
C ASP A 5 10.66 3.12 -12.35
N ARG A 6 11.82 2.55 -12.01
CA ARG A 6 11.89 1.35 -11.14
C ARG A 6 11.71 1.70 -9.67
N VAL A 7 12.32 2.81 -9.22
CA VAL A 7 12.19 3.29 -7.84
C VAL A 7 10.76 3.79 -7.60
N PHE A 8 10.19 4.53 -8.56
CA PHE A 8 8.86 5.10 -8.41
C PHE A 8 7.73 4.14 -8.79
N GLY A 9 7.94 3.19 -9.69
CA GLY A 9 6.90 2.25 -10.14
C GLY A 9 6.36 1.31 -9.06
N VAL A 10 7.24 0.72 -8.25
CA VAL A 10 6.85 -0.11 -7.09
C VAL A 10 6.30 0.76 -5.95
N SER A 11 6.86 1.96 -5.78
CA SER A 11 6.37 2.91 -4.77
C SER A 11 4.97 3.45 -5.09
N GLY A 12 4.59 3.60 -6.36
CA GLY A 12 3.29 4.15 -6.76
C GLY A 12 2.11 3.29 -6.31
N GLN A 13 2.17 1.98 -6.56
CA GLN A 13 1.15 1.04 -6.11
C GLN A 13 1.11 0.92 -4.58
N ALA A 14 2.27 0.90 -3.93
CA ALA A 14 2.36 0.92 -2.47
C ALA A 14 1.76 2.19 -1.86
N MET A 15 2.00 3.36 -2.47
CA MET A 15 1.43 4.64 -2.03
C MET A 15 -0.08 4.69 -2.24
N ALA A 16 -0.58 4.17 -3.36
CA ALA A 16 -2.02 4.06 -3.61
C ALA A 16 -2.71 3.16 -2.57
N LEU A 17 -2.13 1.99 -2.28
CA LEU A 17 -2.65 1.08 -1.27
C LEU A 17 -2.62 1.70 0.14
N ARG A 18 -1.56 2.47 0.45
CA ARG A 18 -1.47 3.24 1.70
C ARG A 18 -2.54 4.32 1.78
N SER A 19 -2.80 5.05 0.69
CA SER A 19 -3.87 6.06 0.63
C SER A 19 -5.23 5.42 0.93
N GLN A 20 -5.53 4.30 0.27
CA GLN A 20 -6.79 3.58 0.47
C GLN A 20 -6.96 3.13 1.92
N ARG A 21 -5.89 2.67 2.57
CA ARG A 21 -5.94 2.33 4.00
C ARG A 21 -6.20 3.55 4.88
N LEU A 22 -5.57 4.68 4.59
CA LEU A 22 -5.78 5.92 5.34
C LEU A 22 -7.22 6.43 5.21
N GLU A 23 -7.84 6.27 4.05
CA GLU A 23 -9.27 6.58 3.84
C GLU A 23 -10.17 5.72 4.74
N LEU A 24 -9.89 4.42 4.87
CA LEU A 24 -10.64 3.54 5.77
C LEU A 24 -10.45 3.92 7.25
N ILE A 25 -9.22 4.25 7.66
CA ILE A 25 -8.94 4.73 9.01
C ILE A 25 -9.68 6.04 9.28
N ALA A 26 -9.66 6.98 8.34
CA ALA A 26 -10.38 8.24 8.46
C ALA A 26 -11.89 8.03 8.55
N ALA A 27 -12.45 7.12 7.74
CA ALA A 27 -13.86 6.76 7.81
C ALA A 27 -14.22 6.10 9.15
N ASN A 28 -13.37 5.21 9.68
CA ASN A 28 -13.59 4.60 10.98
C ASN A 28 -13.57 5.64 12.10
N LEU A 29 -12.62 6.58 12.06
CA LEU A 29 -12.52 7.66 13.05
C LEU A 29 -13.74 8.59 12.98
N ALA A 30 -14.17 8.97 11.77
CA ALA A 30 -15.33 9.84 11.57
C ALA A 30 -16.64 9.22 12.08
N ASN A 31 -16.74 7.88 12.08
CA ASN A 31 -17.93 7.16 12.53
C ASN A 31 -17.73 6.46 13.90
N GLN A 32 -16.64 6.74 14.60
CA GLN A 32 -16.28 6.06 15.85
C GLN A 32 -17.38 6.19 16.91
N ASP A 33 -18.05 7.35 16.94
CA ASP A 33 -19.11 7.65 17.92
C ASP A 33 -20.52 7.34 17.38
N THR A 34 -20.63 6.68 16.22
CA THR A 34 -21.93 6.30 15.64
C THR A 34 -22.36 4.93 16.19
N PRO A 35 -23.47 4.84 16.95
CA PRO A 35 -23.93 3.56 17.49
C PRO A 35 -24.16 2.51 16.39
N GLY A 36 -23.61 1.32 16.58
CA GLY A 36 -23.75 0.21 15.63
C GLY A 36 -22.79 0.25 14.43
N TYR A 37 -21.90 1.24 14.34
CA TYR A 37 -20.87 1.28 13.30
C TYR A 37 -19.83 0.18 13.47
N LYS A 38 -19.45 -0.48 12.37
CA LYS A 38 -18.42 -1.54 12.34
C LYS A 38 -17.23 -1.06 11.55
N ALA A 39 -16.09 -0.89 12.23
CA ALA A 39 -14.84 -0.51 11.60
C ALA A 39 -14.40 -1.54 10.54
N ARG A 40 -13.79 -1.05 9.46
CA ARG A 40 -13.28 -1.85 8.34
C ARG A 40 -11.80 -1.57 8.13
N ASP A 41 -11.02 -2.60 7.79
CA ASP A 41 -9.64 -2.46 7.33
C ASP A 41 -9.40 -3.44 6.17
N ILE A 42 -8.35 -3.18 5.39
CA ILE A 42 -7.83 -4.10 4.38
C ILE A 42 -6.65 -4.88 4.96
N ASP A 43 -6.42 -6.10 4.48
CA ASP A 43 -5.15 -6.79 4.74
C ASP A 43 -4.04 -6.12 3.93
N PHE A 44 -3.51 -5.04 4.51
CA PHE A 44 -2.46 -4.24 3.90
C PHE A 44 -1.20 -5.06 3.65
N ALA A 45 -0.89 -6.03 4.53
CA ALA A 45 0.31 -6.84 4.38
C ALA A 45 0.20 -7.76 3.16
N ALA A 46 -0.93 -8.46 3.02
CA ALA A 46 -1.20 -9.30 1.86
C ALA A 46 -1.27 -8.46 0.56
N ALA A 47 -1.94 -7.32 0.59
CA ALA A 47 -2.06 -6.45 -0.59
C ALA A 47 -0.72 -5.79 -0.98
N MET A 48 0.12 -5.41 -0.01
CA MET A 48 1.49 -4.92 -0.26
C MET A 48 2.37 -6.01 -0.82
N GLN A 49 2.30 -7.23 -0.28
CA GLN A 49 3.02 -8.38 -0.83
C GLN A 49 2.58 -8.66 -2.26
N ALA A 50 1.29 -8.64 -2.58
CA ALA A 50 0.80 -8.80 -3.94
C ALA A 50 1.30 -7.69 -4.89
N ALA A 51 1.31 -6.43 -4.44
CA ALA A 51 1.81 -5.29 -5.21
C ALA A 51 3.34 -5.32 -5.42
N THR A 52 4.10 -5.89 -4.47
CA THR A 52 5.57 -5.97 -4.53
C THR A 52 6.10 -7.28 -5.12
N ALA A 53 5.31 -8.35 -5.11
CA ALA A 53 5.62 -9.65 -5.70
C ALA A 53 5.82 -9.57 -7.24
N GLY A 54 5.32 -8.50 -7.87
CA GLY A 54 5.56 -8.15 -9.27
C GLY A 54 7.01 -7.75 -9.64
N GLY A 55 7.94 -7.73 -8.68
CA GLY A 55 9.36 -7.85 -8.97
C GLY A 55 10.21 -6.63 -8.60
N LEU A 56 10.84 -6.71 -7.43
CA LEU A 56 12.17 -6.12 -7.24
C LEU A 56 13.17 -6.94 -8.06
N ARG A 57 13.20 -6.72 -9.38
CA ARG A 57 14.15 -7.37 -10.27
C ARG A 57 15.53 -6.83 -9.91
N ARG A 58 16.32 -7.63 -9.19
CA ARG A 58 17.70 -7.35 -8.79
C ARG A 58 18.51 -6.96 -10.04
N THR A 59 18.67 -5.67 -10.28
CA THR A 59 19.41 -5.20 -11.46
C THR A 59 20.91 -5.15 -11.22
N HIS A 60 21.36 -5.37 -9.99
CA HIS A 60 22.78 -5.42 -9.64
C HIS A 60 23.02 -6.39 -8.49
N ALA A 61 24.13 -7.14 -8.57
CA ALA A 61 24.52 -8.13 -7.55
C ALA A 61 24.78 -7.53 -6.15
N ARG A 62 24.88 -6.20 -6.03
CA ARG A 62 25.18 -5.48 -4.77
C ARG A 62 23.95 -4.86 -4.09
N HIS A 63 22.74 -5.05 -4.61
CA HIS A 63 21.54 -4.52 -3.97
C HIS A 63 20.51 -5.63 -3.70
N LEU A 64 20.20 -5.85 -2.42
CA LEU A 64 18.86 -6.16 -1.88
C LEU A 64 18.56 -5.08 -0.85
#